data_AF-A0A7S0RS02-F1
#
_entry.id   AF-A0A7S0RS02-F1
#
_cell.length_a   1.000
_cell.length_b   1.000
_cell.length_c   1.000
_cell.angle_alpha   90.00
_cell.angle_beta   90.00
_cell.angle_gamma   90.00
#
_symmetry.space_group_name_H-M   'P 1'
#
loop_
_entity.id
_entity.type
_entity.pdbx_description
1 polymer ?
#
loop_
_entity_poly.entity_id
_entity_poly.type
_entity_poly.pdbx_seq_one_letter_code
_entity_poly.pdbx_strand_id
1 'polypeptide(L)'
;GQNVREAVANQREKLYHLSKEDCFLLKVDGELVMDATHSGCIARFTNHSCNPNMFTRILEVDGSSHTVFFARSTIAAGEELTFDYRMESPDTAMPCSCGAPNCRGSIDLEPTRQQFASQ
;
A
#
# COMPACT_ATOMS: atom_id res chain seq x y z
N GLY A 1 -13.09 1.77 0.82
CA GLY A 1 -13.37 2.22 -0.55
C GLY A 1 -14.20 1.20 -1.26
N GLN A 2 -14.11 1.15 -2.58
CA GLN A 2 -14.76 0.12 -3.39
C GLN A 2 -13.81 -1.06 -3.58
N ASN A 3 -14.26 -2.27 -3.28
CA ASN A 3 -13.50 -3.48 -3.58
C ASN A 3 -13.72 -3.85 -5.05
N VAL A 4 -12.64 -3.92 -5.82
CA VAL A 4 -12.67 -4.24 -7.26
C VAL A 4 -11.63 -5.31 -7.58
N ARG A 5 -11.85 -6.03 -8.70
CA ARG A 5 -10.86 -6.97 -9.21
C ARG A 5 -9.63 -6.23 -9.73
N GLU A 6 -8.47 -6.88 -9.70
CA GLU A 6 -7.21 -6.31 -10.19
C GLU A 6 -7.31 -5.75 -11.61
N ALA A 7 -7.94 -6.47 -12.55
CA ALA A 7 -8.13 -5.99 -13.92
C ALA A 7 -8.89 -4.65 -14.01
N VAL A 8 -9.87 -4.44 -13.12
CA VAL A 8 -10.63 -3.17 -13.04
C VAL A 8 -9.78 -2.08 -12.40
N ALA A 9 -9.03 -2.40 -11.35
CA ALA A 9 -8.11 -1.47 -10.71
C ALA A 9 -7.05 -0.95 -11.69
N ASN A 10 -6.43 -1.84 -12.48
CA ASN A 10 -5.45 -1.48 -13.50
C ASN A 10 -6.03 -0.56 -14.58
N GLN A 11 -7.30 -0.76 -14.95
CA GLN A 11 -7.98 0.15 -15.88
C GLN A 11 -8.25 1.52 -15.26
N ARG A 12 -8.64 1.56 -13.98
CA ARG A 12 -8.90 2.81 -13.24
C ARG A 12 -7.61 3.60 -13.02
N GLU A 13 -6.52 2.94 -12.64
CA GLU A 13 -5.20 3.56 -12.49
C GLU A 13 -4.77 4.32 -13.75
N LYS A 14 -4.91 3.70 -14.92
CA LYS A 14 -4.62 4.35 -16.21
C LYS A 14 -5.48 5.60 -16.44
N LEU A 15 -6.76 5.53 -16.08
CA LEU A 15 -7.67 6.67 -16.23
C LEU A 15 -7.30 7.80 -15.26
N TYR A 16 -7.01 7.50 -14.00
CA TYR A 16 -6.58 8.49 -13.02
C TYR A 16 -5.27 9.17 -13.44
N HIS A 17 -4.31 8.39 -13.97
CA HIS A 17 -3.08 8.93 -14.51
C HIS A 17 -3.31 9.88 -15.70
N LEU A 18 -4.16 9.48 -16.66
CA LEU A 18 -4.52 10.32 -17.82
C LEU A 18 -5.22 11.63 -17.40
N SER A 19 -6.07 11.57 -16.38
CA SER A 19 -6.76 12.72 -15.81
C SER A 19 -5.89 13.55 -14.85
N LYS A 20 -4.66 13.11 -14.54
CA LYS A 20 -3.77 13.72 -13.53
C LYS A 20 -4.41 13.80 -12.14
N GLU A 21 -5.20 12.80 -11.79
CA GLU A 21 -5.82 12.66 -10.48
C GLU A 21 -4.90 11.84 -9.55
N ASP A 22 -4.99 12.10 -8.25
CA ASP A 22 -4.36 11.24 -7.25
C ASP A 22 -4.98 9.84 -7.29
N CYS A 23 -4.17 8.80 -7.12
CA CYS A 23 -4.58 7.40 -7.21
C CYS A 23 -4.44 6.71 -5.85
N PHE A 24 -5.52 6.15 -5.31
CA PHE A 24 -5.53 5.52 -3.98
C PHE A 24 -5.99 4.06 -4.06
N LEU A 25 -5.14 3.23 -4.67
CA LEU A 25 -5.36 1.79 -4.82
C LEU A 25 -4.53 1.01 -3.80
N LEU A 26 -5.18 0.11 -3.07
CA LEU A 26 -4.52 -0.78 -2.11
C LEU A 26 -4.77 -2.23 -2.50
N LYS A 27 -3.72 -2.96 -2.87
CA LYS A 27 -3.79 -4.41 -3.08
C LYS A 27 -4.05 -5.09 -1.74
N VAL A 28 -5.18 -5.77 -1.63
CA VAL A 28 -5.64 -6.35 -0.36
C VAL A 28 -5.35 -7.85 -0.31
N ASP A 29 -5.58 -8.54 -1.41
CA ASP A 29 -5.22 -9.94 -1.66
C ASP A 29 -4.95 -10.14 -3.18
N GLY A 30 -4.59 -11.34 -3.62
CA GLY A 30 -4.18 -11.65 -5.00
C GLY A 30 -5.20 -11.31 -6.08
N GLU A 31 -6.49 -11.24 -5.75
CA GLU A 31 -7.56 -10.92 -6.72
C GLU A 31 -8.27 -9.59 -6.45
N LEU A 32 -8.07 -8.99 -5.26
CA LEU A 32 -8.88 -7.89 -4.75
C LEU A 32 -8.05 -6.65 -4.44
N VAL A 33 -8.49 -5.53 -5.02
CA VAL A 33 -7.91 -4.21 -4.80
C VAL A 33 -8.99 -3.31 -4.20
N MET A 34 -8.66 -2.63 -3.10
CA MET A 34 -9.50 -1.55 -2.59
C MET A 34 -9.16 -0.26 -3.31
N ASP A 35 -10.14 0.30 -4.00
CA ASP A 35 -10.07 1.62 -4.59
C ASP A 35 -10.70 2.65 -3.64
N ALA A 36 -9.87 3.54 -3.09
CA ALA A 36 -10.29 4.62 -2.22
C ALA A 36 -10.30 5.99 -2.90
N THR A 37 -10.12 6.04 -4.23
CA THR A 37 -9.82 7.26 -4.99
C THR A 37 -10.98 8.24 -4.97
N HIS A 38 -12.18 7.78 -5.32
CA HIS A 38 -13.40 8.60 -5.31
C HIS A 38 -14.35 8.26 -4.16
N SER A 39 -14.06 7.22 -3.38
CA SER A 39 -14.91 6.76 -2.27
C SER A 39 -14.06 6.04 -1.23
N GLY A 40 -13.96 6.58 -0.01
CA GLY A 40 -13.10 6.00 1.03
C GLY A 40 -13.29 6.66 2.39
N CYS A 41 -12.40 6.35 3.32
CA CYS A 41 -12.32 7.00 4.62
C CYS A 41 -11.00 7.77 4.77
N ILE A 42 -10.69 8.24 5.98
CA ILE A 42 -9.45 8.98 6.27
C ILE A 42 -8.19 8.12 6.09
N ALA A 43 -8.31 6.79 6.15
CA ALA A 43 -7.18 5.88 6.00
C ALA A 43 -6.50 5.93 4.61
N ARG A 44 -7.12 6.57 3.60
CA ARG A 44 -6.47 6.78 2.29
C ARG A 44 -5.21 7.64 2.36
N PHE A 45 -5.04 8.40 3.44
CA PHE A 45 -3.88 9.27 3.66
C PHE A 45 -2.78 8.61 4.49
N THR A 46 -2.93 7.33 4.86
CA THR A 46 -1.90 6.62 5.62
C THR A 46 -0.69 6.36 4.73
N ASN A 47 0.45 6.94 5.08
CA ASN A 47 1.67 6.88 4.28
C ASN A 47 2.44 5.57 4.44
N HIS A 48 3.41 5.39 3.53
CA HIS A 48 4.38 4.32 3.61
C HIS A 48 5.46 4.59 4.67
N SER A 49 5.82 3.55 5.42
CA SER A 49 7.11 3.49 6.13
C SER A 49 7.77 2.12 5.97
N CYS A 50 9.10 2.11 5.82
CA CYS A 50 9.92 0.90 5.88
C CYS A 50 10.02 0.32 7.30
N ASN A 51 9.66 1.11 8.33
CA ASN A 51 9.46 0.66 9.70
C ASN A 51 8.09 1.14 10.21
N PRO A 52 6.99 0.53 9.77
CA PRO A 52 5.66 1.02 10.05
C PRO A 52 5.18 0.66 11.47
N ASN A 53 4.33 1.51 12.03
CA ASN A 53 3.65 1.27 13.31
C ASN A 53 2.27 0.59 13.15
N MET A 54 1.78 0.41 11.92
CA MET A 54 0.57 -0.35 11.62
C MET A 54 0.79 -1.49 10.62
N PHE A 55 -0.19 -2.39 10.55
CA PHE A 55 -0.34 -3.40 9.51
C PHE A 55 -1.83 -3.55 9.14
N THR A 56 -2.11 -4.13 7.97
CA THR A 56 -3.48 -4.37 7.50
C THR A 56 -3.85 -5.84 7.59
N ARG A 57 -5.15 -6.13 7.78
CA ARG A 57 -5.76 -7.45 7.57
C ARG A 57 -7.13 -7.31 6.93
N ILE A 58 -7.55 -8.34 6.20
CA ILE A 58 -8.93 -8.49 5.76
C ILE A 58 -9.72 -9.18 6.87
N LEU A 59 -10.86 -8.60 7.25
CA LEU A 59 -11.84 -9.20 8.15
C LEU A 59 -13.19 -9.28 7.44
N GLU A 60 -13.92 -10.37 7.66
CA GLU A 60 -15.33 -10.43 7.30
C GLU A 60 -16.18 -9.87 8.45
N VAL A 61 -17.03 -8.89 8.14
CA VAL A 61 -18.00 -8.30 9.05
C VAL A 61 -19.33 -8.24 8.32
N ASP A 62 -20.38 -8.81 8.92
CA ASP A 62 -21.74 -8.82 8.34
C ASP A 62 -21.81 -9.33 6.88
N GLY A 63 -20.97 -10.32 6.54
CA GLY A 63 -20.92 -10.92 5.20
C GLY A 63 -20.18 -10.08 4.15
N SER A 64 -19.46 -9.03 4.57
CA SER A 64 -18.65 -8.18 3.70
C SER A 64 -17.18 -8.18 4.13
N SER A 65 -16.25 -8.21 3.18
CA SER A 65 -14.81 -8.13 3.47
C SER A 65 -14.36 -6.68 3.66
N HIS A 66 -13.68 -6.40 4.76
CA HIS A 66 -13.14 -5.09 5.14
C HIS A 66 -11.64 -5.15 5.37
N THR A 67 -10.89 -4.20 4.81
CA THR A 67 -9.49 -3.99 5.19
C THR A 67 -9.42 -3.14 6.45
N VAL A 68 -8.81 -3.69 7.49
CA VAL A 68 -8.69 -3.07 8.81
C VAL A 68 -7.21 -2.85 9.12
N PHE A 69 -6.89 -1.65 9.60
CA PHE A 69 -5.56 -1.30 10.09
C PHE A 69 -5.47 -1.60 11.58
N PHE A 70 -4.38 -2.25 11.97
CA PHE A 70 -4.06 -2.61 13.35
C PHE A 70 -2.71 -2.02 13.72
N ALA A 71 -2.62 -1.51 14.95
CA ALA A 71 -1.35 -1.08 15.52
C ALA A 71 -0.44 -2.29 15.77
N ARG A 72 0.86 -2.15 15.46
CA ARG A 72 1.91 -3.13 15.75
C ARG A 72 2.45 -2.98 17.17
N SER A 73 2.38 -1.78 17.70
CA SER A 73 2.89 -1.36 19.00
C SER A 73 2.01 -0.25 19.58
N THR A 74 2.33 0.22 20.78
CA THR A 74 1.72 1.46 21.29
C THR A 74 2.11 2.63 20.37
N ILE A 75 1.16 3.51 20.07
CA ILE A 75 1.34 4.69 19.21
C ILE A 75 1.08 5.92 20.07
N ALA A 76 2.02 6.85 20.09
CA ALA A 76 1.90 8.06 20.88
C ALA A 76 0.98 9.10 20.19
N ALA A 77 0.37 9.99 20.98
CA ALA A 77 -0.41 11.09 20.43
C ALA A 77 0.50 12.00 19.57
N GLY A 78 0.07 12.26 18.33
CA GLY A 78 0.83 13.06 17.36
C GLY A 78 1.84 12.27 16.52
N GLU A 79 2.03 10.97 16.79
CA GLU A 79 2.82 10.09 15.93
C GLU A 79 2.07 9.81 14.61
N GLU A 80 2.77 9.88 13.48
CA GLU A 80 2.19 9.57 12.17
C GLU A 80 1.86 8.07 12.06
N LEU A 81 0.66 7.76 11.58
CA LEU A 81 0.23 6.40 11.31
C LEU A 81 0.75 5.95 9.93
N THR A 82 1.54 4.88 9.89
CA THR A 82 2.17 4.39 8.66
C THR A 82 2.06 2.87 8.51
N PHE A 83 2.04 2.38 7.26
CA PHE A 83 2.08 0.95 6.95
C PHE A 83 3.06 0.64 5.80
N ASP A 84 3.46 -0.62 5.64
CA ASP A 84 4.29 -1.02 4.49
C ASP A 84 3.38 -1.25 3.27
N TYR A 85 3.54 -0.47 2.20
CA TYR A 85 2.69 -0.55 1.00
C TYR A 85 2.91 -1.86 0.23
N ARG A 86 4.07 -2.52 0.41
CA ARG A 86 4.44 -3.78 -0.27
C ARG A 86 4.15 -3.75 -1.77
N MET A 87 4.56 -2.68 -2.44
CA MET A 87 4.36 -2.54 -3.88
C MET A 87 5.23 -3.57 -4.62
N GLU A 88 4.59 -4.34 -5.50
CA GLU A 88 5.28 -5.19 -6.48
C GLU A 88 6.01 -4.26 -7.47
N SER A 89 7.27 -4.58 -7.76
CA SER A 89 8.20 -3.70 -8.47
C SER A 89 7.57 -3.11 -9.75
N PRO A 90 7.18 -1.82 -9.75
CA PRO A 90 6.72 -1.17 -10.95
C PRO A 90 7.89 -0.95 -11.91
N ASP A 91 7.59 -0.66 -13.18
CA ASP A 91 8.61 -0.30 -14.18
C ASP A 91 9.44 0.92 -13.77
N THR A 92 8.95 1.74 -12.83
CA THR A 92 9.62 2.93 -12.30
C THR A 92 9.54 2.97 -10.78
N ALA A 93 10.68 2.78 -10.11
CA ALA A 93 10.76 2.81 -8.65
C ALA A 93 10.36 4.18 -8.09
N MET A 94 9.48 4.18 -7.08
CA MET A 94 9.11 5.39 -6.36
C MET A 94 10.04 5.64 -5.17
N PRO A 95 10.65 6.83 -5.05
CA PRO A 95 11.58 7.13 -3.96
C PRO A 95 10.85 7.16 -2.62
N CYS A 96 11.47 6.56 -1.59
CA CYS A 96 10.92 6.52 -0.24
C CYS A 96 11.53 7.61 0.65
N SER A 97 10.66 8.44 1.23
CA SER A 97 11.02 9.54 2.13
C SER A 97 10.59 9.32 3.59
N CYS A 98 10.38 8.05 4.00
CA CYS A 98 9.80 7.74 5.31
C CYS A 98 10.69 8.06 6.53
N GLY A 99 11.98 8.36 6.32
CA GLY A 99 12.91 8.73 7.40
C GLY A 99 13.32 7.59 8.35
N ALA A 100 12.82 6.36 8.16
CA ALA A 100 13.18 5.23 8.99
C ALA A 100 14.69 4.89 8.87
N PRO A 101 15.38 4.51 9.97
CA PRO A 101 16.81 4.15 9.93
C PRO A 101 17.14 2.99 8.97
N ASN A 102 16.16 2.12 8.75
CA ASN A 102 16.22 0.97 7.84
C ASN A 102 15.43 1.23 6.54
N CYS A 103 15.32 2.49 6.11
CA CYS A 103 14.66 2.85 4.86
C CYS A 103 15.29 2.12 3.66
N ARG A 104 14.44 1.55 2.78
CA ARG A 104 14.87 0.84 1.57
C ARG A 104 15.32 1.77 0.44
N GLY A 105 15.08 3.08 0.55
CA GLY A 105 15.35 4.08 -0.50
C GLY A 105 14.25 4.17 -1.56
N SER A 106 13.52 3.08 -1.82
CA SER A 106 12.31 3.03 -2.64
C SER A 106 11.14 2.41 -1.86
N ILE A 107 9.90 2.72 -2.26
CA ILE A 107 8.68 2.15 -1.67
C ILE A 107 8.53 0.69 -2.11
N ASP A 108 8.98 0.39 -3.32
CA ASP A 108 8.85 -0.89 -3.99
C ASP A 108 9.83 -1.93 -3.44
N LEU A 109 9.43 -3.20 -3.51
CA LEU A 109 10.34 -4.30 -3.23
C LEU A 109 11.29 -4.45 -4.43
N GLU A 110 12.59 -4.30 -4.24
CA GLU A 110 13.56 -4.79 -5.23
C GLU A 110 13.35 -6.30 -5.41
N PRO A 111 13.28 -6.83 -6.65
CA PRO A 111 13.31 -8.27 -6.85
C PRO A 111 14.63 -8.74 -6.26
N THR A 112 14.56 -9.60 -5.24
CA THR A 112 15.70 -10.21 -4.56
C THR A 112 16.81 -10.46 -5.56
N ARG A 113 17.88 -9.65 -5.51
CA ARG A 113 19.08 -9.84 -6.32
C ARG A 113 19.44 -11.31 -6.16
N GLN A 114 19.36 -12.07 -7.24
CA GLN A 114 19.78 -13.47 -7.25
C GLN A 114 21.14 -13.54 -6.54
N GLN A 115 21.19 -14.24 -5.42
CA GLN A 115 22.44 -14.80 -4.93
C GLN A 115 22.92 -15.79 -5.99
N PHE A 116 23.64 -15.28 -6.99
CA PHE A 116 24.70 -16.04 -7.63
C PHE A 116 25.98 -15.74 -6.88
N ALA A 117 26.08 -16.30 -5.67
CA ALA A 117 27.36 -16.62 -5.08
C ALA A 117 27.82 -17.94 -5.74
N SER A 118 28.47 -17.82 -6.89
CA SER A 118 29.34 -18.85 -7.45
C SER A 118 30.17 -18.27 -8.59
N GLN A 119 31.23 -17.54 -8.24
CA GLN A 119 32.55 -17.65 -8.86
C GLN A 119 33.60 -17.39 -7.78
#